data_AF-A0A951YB14-F1
#
_entry.id   AF-A0A951YB14-F1
#
_cell.length_a   1.000
_cell.length_b   1.000
_cell.length_c   1.000
_cell.angle_alpha   90.00
_cell.angle_beta   90.00
_cell.angle_gamma   90.00
#
_symmetry.space_group_name_H-M   'P 1'
#
loop_
_entity.id
_entity.type
_entity.pdbx_description
1 polymer ?
#
loop_
_entity_poly.entity_id
_entity_poly.type
_entity_poly.pdbx_seq_one_letter_code
_entity_poly.pdbx_strand_id
1 'polypeptide(L)' 'DMKLVYIFMPKDGSLEKLVERKANELARKIVQRSSTTMKLEDQATSNERILEAIQELTIELKREMPGTLWD' A
#
# COMPACT_ATOMS: atom_id res chain seq x y z
N ASP A 1 19.77 10.29 38.65
CA ASP A 1 19.03 9.19 38.01
C ASP A 1 18.35 9.75 36.76
N MET A 2 18.55 9.15 35.58
CA MET A 2 18.04 9.69 34.32
C MET A 2 17.53 8.58 33.41
N LYS A 3 16.44 8.87 32.69
CA LYS A 3 15.81 7.94 31.76
C LYS A 3 15.85 8.52 30.34
N LEU A 4 16.46 7.78 29.42
CA LEU A 4 16.39 8.07 27.99
C LEU A 4 15.11 7.49 27.41
N VAL A 5 14.33 8.32 26.73
CA VAL A 5 13.15 7.92 25.97
C VAL A 5 13.30 8.49 24.56
N TYR A 6 13.16 7.63 23.56
CA TYR A 6 13.19 8.01 22.15
C TYR A 6 11.96 7.45 21.43
N ILE A 7 11.43 8.20 20.47
CA ILE A 7 10.28 7.82 19.66
C ILE A 7 10.53 8.19 18.21
N PHE A 8 10.10 7.34 17.29
CA PHE A 8 10.04 7.66 15.87
C PHE A 8 8.68 8.27 15.54
N MET A 9 8.69 9.51 15.05
CA MET A 9 7.50 10.19 14.58
C MET A 9 7.34 9.97 13.06
N PRO A 10 6.18 9.49 12.60
CA PRO A 10 5.88 9.45 11.17
C PRO A 10 6.02 10.84 10.56
N LYS A 11 6.78 10.96 9.45
CA LYS A 11 6.88 12.20 8.68
C LYS A 11 5.52 12.66 8.14
N ASP A 12 4.61 11.71 7.97
CA ASP A 12 3.25 11.92 7.48
C ASP A 12 2.32 12.54 8.54
N GLY A 13 2.83 12.80 9.76
CA GLY A 13 2.12 13.48 10.85
C GLY A 13 1.24 12.57 11.69
N SER A 14 0.89 11.38 11.22
CA SER A 14 0.22 10.34 12.02
C SER A 14 0.61 8.94 11.56
N LEU A 15 0.47 7.97 12.46
CA LEU A 15 0.67 6.55 12.12
C LEU A 15 -0.33 6.11 11.04
N GLU A 16 -1.58 6.56 11.14
CA GLU A 16 -2.64 6.25 10.18
C GLU A 16 -2.24 6.65 8.74
N LYS A 17 -1.71 7.87 8.56
CA LYS A 17 -1.27 8.34 7.24
C LYS A 17 -0.06 7.57 6.72
N LEU A 18 0.83 7.13 7.60
CA LEU A 18 1.96 6.28 7.23
C LEU A 18 1.49 4.89 6.79
N VAL A 19 0.54 4.29 7.51
CA VAL A 19 -0.07 3.00 7.15
C VAL A 19 -0.78 3.12 5.80
N GLU A 20 -1.57 4.17 5.60
CA GLU A 20 -2.27 4.44 4.34
C GLU A 20 -1.31 4.58 3.16
N ARG A 21 -0.23 5.35 3.32
CA ARG A 21 0.78 5.52 2.28
C ARG A 21 1.48 4.19 1.96
N LYS A 22 1.95 3.45 2.97
CA LYS A 22 2.60 2.14 2.78
C LYS A 22 1.67 1.12 2.14
N ALA A 23 0.40 1.08 2.55
CA ALA A 23 -0.59 0.16 1.98
C ALA A 23 -0.85 0.48 0.51
N ASN A 24 -0.98 1.76 0.17
CA ASN A 24 -1.16 2.18 -1.22
C ASN A 24 0.06 1.86 -2.09
N GLU A 25 1.27 2.11 -1.60
CA GLU A 25 2.53 1.78 -2.29
C GLU A 25 2.64 0.26 -2.53
N LEU A 26 2.35 -0.56 -1.53
CA LEU A 26 2.38 -2.01 -1.64
C LEU A 26 1.31 -2.53 -2.60
N ALA A 27 0.08 -2.03 -2.51
CA ALA A 27 -1.01 -2.39 -3.40
C ALA A 27 -0.66 -2.06 -4.86
N ARG A 28 -0.14 -0.87 -5.14
CA ARG A 28 0.34 -0.47 -6.48
C ARG A 28 1.40 -1.43 -7.02
N LYS A 29 2.36 -1.81 -6.19
CA LYS A 29 3.44 -2.73 -6.57
C LYS A 29 2.91 -4.12 -6.91
N ILE A 30 1.95 -4.62 -6.13
CA ILE A 30 1.31 -5.93 -6.36
C ILE A 30 0.49 -5.88 -7.67
N VAL A 31 -0.38 -4.89 -7.82
CA VAL A 31 -1.25 -4.75 -9.01
C VAL A 31 -0.44 -4.48 -10.28
N GLN A 32 0.65 -3.69 -10.23
CA GLN A 32 1.52 -3.52 -11.40
C GLN A 32 2.24 -4.82 -11.81
N ARG A 33 2.65 -5.63 -10.83
CA ARG A 33 3.27 -6.93 -11.12
C ARG A 33 2.28 -7.90 -11.77
N SER A 34 1.03 -7.92 -11.31
CA SER A 34 -0.01 -8.74 -11.94
C SER A 34 -0.49 -8.17 -13.28
N SER A 35 -0.53 -6.85 -13.45
CA SER A 35 -0.99 -6.20 -14.69
C SER A 35 0.01 -6.31 -15.85
N THR A 36 1.28 -6.63 -15.57
CA THR A 36 2.26 -6.98 -16.61
C THR A 36 1.81 -8.22 -17.41
N THR A 37 1.04 -9.13 -16.79
CA THR A 37 0.40 -10.26 -17.48
C THR A 37 -0.85 -9.83 -18.24
N MET A 38 -1.65 -8.90 -17.72
CA MET A 38 -2.91 -8.43 -18.34
C MET A 38 -2.70 -7.62 -19.63
N LYS A 39 -1.54 -7.00 -19.82
CA LYS A 39 -1.22 -6.21 -21.03
C LYS A 39 -1.18 -7.05 -22.32
N LEU A 40 -1.09 -8.38 -22.20
CA LEU A 40 -1.10 -9.32 -23.33
C LEU A 40 -2.52 -9.66 -23.82
N GLU A 41 -3.58 -9.28 -23.09
CA GLU A 41 -4.97 -9.66 -23.37
C GLU A 41 -5.86 -8.54 -23.98
N ASP A 42 -5.26 -7.41 -24.38
CA ASP A 42 -5.91 -6.32 -25.15
C ASP A 42 -7.24 -5.79 -24.58
N GLN A 43 -7.32 -5.64 -23.24
CA GLN A 43 -8.51 -5.11 -22.56
C GLN A 43 -8.40 -3.59 -22.33
N ALA A 44 -9.13 -2.82 -23.12
CA ALA A 44 -9.18 -1.34 -23.09
C ALA A 44 -9.81 -0.73 -21.82
N THR A 45 -10.43 -1.54 -20.95
CA THR A 45 -10.99 -1.15 -19.63
C THR A 45 -9.96 -1.22 -18.48
N SER A 46 -8.66 -1.30 -18.80
CA SER A 46 -7.60 -1.66 -17.85
C SER A 46 -7.29 -0.60 -16.79
N ASN A 47 -7.32 0.70 -17.10
CA ASN A 47 -6.85 1.72 -16.15
C ASN A 47 -7.79 1.92 -14.96
N GLU A 48 -9.11 2.02 -15.21
CA GLU A 48 -10.09 2.15 -14.13
C GLU A 48 -10.09 0.90 -13.24
N ARG A 49 -10.04 -0.28 -13.85
CA ARG A 49 -10.00 -1.55 -13.14
C ARG A 49 -8.71 -1.76 -12.34
N ILE A 50 -7.57 -1.25 -12.83
CA ILE A 50 -6.31 -1.21 -12.09
C ILE A 50 -6.44 -0.28 -10.88
N LEU A 51 -7.07 0.90 -11.03
CA LEU A 51 -7.29 1.82 -9.92
C LEU A 51 -8.22 1.22 -8.86
N GLU A 52 -9.32 0.57 -9.27
CA GLU A 52 -10.22 -0.16 -8.38
C GLU A 52 -9.48 -1.27 -7.63
N ALA A 53 -8.72 -2.11 -8.34
CA ALA A 53 -7.94 -3.18 -7.72
C ALA A 53 -6.89 -2.65 -6.72
N ILE A 54 -6.25 -1.51 -7.02
CA ILE A 54 -5.34 -0.85 -6.08
C ILE A 54 -6.10 -0.39 -4.83
N GLN A 55 -7.28 0.21 -5.00
CA GLN A 55 -8.08 0.71 -3.87
C GLN A 55 -8.55 -0.44 -2.98
N GLU A 56 -9.13 -1.49 -3.55
CA GLU A 56 -9.58 -2.67 -2.81
C GLU A 56 -8.45 -3.32 -2.02
N LEU A 57 -7.31 -3.55 -2.69
CA LEU A 57 -6.14 -4.14 -2.04
C LEU A 57 -5.54 -3.21 -0.98
N THR A 58 -5.57 -1.89 -1.18
CA THR A 58 -5.15 -0.92 -0.14
C THR A 58 -6.01 -1.05 1.11
N ILE A 59 -7.34 -1.16 0.96
CA ILE A 59 -8.27 -1.33 2.08
C ILE A 59 -8.00 -2.63 2.82
N GLU A 60 -7.77 -3.72 2.09
CA GLU A 60 -7.44 -5.02 2.67
C GLU A 60 -6.11 -4.98 3.45
N LEU A 61 -5.05 -4.40 2.87
CA LEU A 61 -3.74 -4.26 3.51
C LEU A 61 -3.81 -3.38 4.77
N LYS A 62 -4.64 -2.34 4.78
CA LYS A 62 -4.90 -1.52 5.99
C LYS A 62 -5.61 -2.32 7.08
N ARG A 63 -6.52 -3.23 6.71
CA ARG A 63 -7.27 -4.06 7.66
C ARG A 63 -6.41 -5.17 8.25
N GLU A 64 -5.64 -5.85 7.42
CA GLU A 64 -4.87 -7.03 7.84
C GLU A 64 -3.50 -6.66 8.41
N MET A 65 -2.94 -5.50 8.02
CA MET A 65 -1.61 -5.02 8.43
C MET A 65 -0.55 -6.13 8.42
N PRO A 66 -0.34 -6.81 7.28
CA PRO A 66 0.62 -7.90 7.20
C PRO A 66 2.04 -7.40 7.46
N GLY A 67 2.93 -8.28 7.94
CA GLY A 67 4.35 -7.95 8.18
C GLY A 67 5.03 -7.28 6.97
N THR A 68 4.67 -7.71 5.76
CA THR A 68 5.16 -7.17 4.48
C THR A 68 4.81 -5.70 4.23
N LEU A 69 3.87 -5.13 4.98
CA LEU A 69 3.58 -3.70 4.94
C LEU A 69 4.74 -2.87 5.53
N TRP A 70 5.47 -3.47 6.47
CA TRP A 70 6.53 -2.82 7.24
C TRP A 70 7.92 -3.01 6.63
N ASP A 71 8.10 -4.10 5.87
CA ASP A 71 9.26 -4.37 5.01
C ASP A 71 9.48 -3.26 3.95
#